data_AF-A0A523XDP5-F1
#
_entry.id   AF-A0A523XDP5-F1
#
_cell.length_a   1.000
_cell.length_b   1.000
_cell.length_c   1.000
_cell.angle_alpha   90.00
_cell.angle_beta   90.00
_cell.angle_gamma   90.00
#
_symmetry.space_group_name_H-M   'P 1'
#
loop_
_entity.id
_entity.type
_entity.pdbx_description
1 polymer ?
#
loop_
_entity_poly.entity_id
_entity_poly.type
_entity_poly.pdbx_seq_one_letter_code
_entity_poly.pdbx_strand_id
1 'polypeptide(L)'
;MNVLLNPAELESLDYSEEGIAFAQERIRKLEKDNLFLFDLLHQSLIILFDQLNDKQKGIFFESYIQIERKRISLNRLAEKISTKLDISFSTAKWNITKLRDLGFFETIGMRGNTKTTLISTIIGDTLYSTLGQIKNKNR
;
A
#
# COMPACT_ATOMS: atom_id res chain seq x y z
N MET A 1 -1.29 17.85 16.61
CA MET A 1 -1.78 17.86 18.00
C MET A 1 -2.64 16.62 18.16
N ASN A 2 -2.25 15.68 19.04
CA ASN A 2 -2.98 14.43 19.26
C ASN A 2 -4.41 14.76 19.74
N VAL A 3 -5.43 14.34 18.99
CA VAL A 3 -6.79 14.27 19.50
C VAL A 3 -6.84 13.01 20.38
N LEU A 4 -6.29 13.10 21.59
CA LEU A 4 -6.60 12.13 22.64
C LEU A 4 -8.08 12.31 22.97
N LEU A 5 -8.84 11.25 22.73
CA LEU A 5 -10.26 11.16 23.03
C LEU A 5 -10.46 11.43 24.53
N ASN A 6 -11.17 12.50 24.88
CA ASN A 6 -11.65 12.68 26.25
C ASN A 6 -12.92 11.82 26.41
N PRO A 7 -12.89 10.72 27.17
CA PRO A 7 -14.02 9.81 27.30
C PRO A 7 -15.25 10.47 27.93
N ALA A 8 -15.05 11.56 28.68
CA ALA A 8 -16.12 12.32 29.32
C ALA A 8 -17.06 13.04 28.32
N GLU A 9 -16.64 13.27 27.07
CA GLU A 9 -17.51 13.84 26.03
C GLU A 9 -18.39 12.79 25.32
N LEU A 10 -18.16 11.50 25.56
CA LEU A 10 -18.92 10.40 24.94
C LEU A 10 -20.14 9.98 25.77
N GLU A 11 -20.22 10.39 27.04
CA GLU A 11 -21.30 9.98 27.96
C GLU A 11 -22.59 10.82 27.84
N SER A 12 -22.66 11.80 26.93
CA SER A 12 -23.82 12.69 26.77
C SER A 12 -24.39 12.76 25.35
N LEU A 13 -24.31 11.69 24.56
CA LEU A 13 -25.04 11.61 23.29
C LEU A 13 -26.52 11.30 23.58
N ASP A 14 -27.32 12.34 23.78
CA ASP A 14 -28.78 12.26 23.69
C ASP A 14 -29.19 12.18 22.21
N TYR A 15 -30.25 11.44 21.89
CA TYR A 15 -30.85 11.32 20.55
C TYR A 15 -31.63 12.57 20.13
N SER A 16 -31.39 13.71 20.79
CA SER A 16 -31.94 15.00 20.41
C SER A 16 -31.39 15.44 19.05
N GLU A 17 -32.15 16.30 18.36
CA GLU A 17 -31.73 16.84 17.04
C GLU A 17 -30.34 17.52 17.11
N GLU A 18 -30.03 18.17 18.24
CA GLU A 18 -28.74 18.81 18.51
C GLU A 18 -27.59 17.80 18.68
N GLY A 19 -27.83 16.69 19.39
CA GLY A 19 -26.86 15.60 19.55
C GLY A 19 -26.55 14.90 18.23
N ILE A 20 -27.56 14.68 17.38
CA ILE A 20 -27.40 14.12 16.04
C ILE A 20 -26.59 15.07 15.14
N ALA A 21 -26.91 16.37 15.16
CA ALA A 21 -26.18 17.37 14.37
C ALA A 21 -24.71 17.47 14.78
N PHE A 22 -24.42 17.43 16.09
CA PHE A 22 -23.05 17.41 16.61
C PHE A 22 -22.27 16.17 16.17
N ALA A 23 -22.88 14.98 16.26
CA ALA A 23 -22.26 13.74 15.81
C ALA A 23 -21.97 13.76 14.30
N GLN A 24 -22.90 14.24 13.48
CA GLN A 24 -22.71 14.38 12.02
C GLN A 24 -21.56 15.31 11.66
N GLU A 25 -21.45 16.46 12.33
CA GLU A 25 -20.36 17.40 12.07
C GLU A 25 -19.00 16.79 12.46
N ARG A 26 -18.96 16.02 13.55
CA ARG A 26 -17.76 15.30 13.97
C ARG A 26 -17.38 14.20 12.98
N ILE A 27 -18.36 13.47 12.43
CA ILE A 27 -18.15 12.49 11.34
C ILE A 27 -17.60 13.19 10.10
N ARG A 28 -18.21 14.29 9.63
CA ARG A 28 -17.71 15.04 8.47
C ARG A 28 -16.29 15.54 8.65
N LYS A 29 -15.94 16.00 9.85
CA LYS A 29 -14.58 16.42 10.18
C LYS A 29 -13.60 15.25 10.12
N LEU A 30 -13.96 14.10 10.71
CA LEU A 30 -13.16 12.88 10.62
C LEU A 30 -13.01 12.39 9.17
N GLU A 31 -14.07 12.45 8.37
CA GLU A 31 -14.02 12.13 6.94
C GLU A 31 -13.07 13.06 6.18
N LYS A 32 -13.13 14.37 6.44
CA LYS A 32 -12.24 15.37 5.83
C LYS A 32 -10.78 15.18 6.25
N ASP A 33 -10.53 14.95 7.54
CA ASP A 33 -9.19 14.70 8.06
C ASP A 33 -8.63 13.39 7.49
N ASN A 34 -9.46 12.35 7.38
CA ASN A 34 -9.09 11.09 6.75
C ASN A 34 -8.79 11.26 5.26
N LEU A 35 -9.63 11.98 4.51
CA LEU A 35 -9.39 12.29 3.09
C LEU A 35 -8.05 13.01 2.91
N PHE A 36 -7.75 14.01 3.75
CA PHE A 36 -6.47 14.70 3.72
C PHE A 36 -5.29 13.75 4.01
N LEU A 37 -5.41 12.87 5.00
CA LEU A 37 -4.38 11.87 5.31
C LEU A 37 -4.20 10.86 4.18
N PHE A 38 -5.28 10.44 3.52
CA PHE A 38 -5.22 9.60 2.34
C PHE A 38 -4.49 10.33 1.20
N ASP A 39 -4.85 11.56 0.88
CA ASP A 39 -4.17 12.34 -0.17
C ASP A 39 -2.67 12.50 0.12
N LEU A 40 -2.31 12.80 1.37
CA LEU A 40 -0.91 12.90 1.79
C LEU A 40 -0.17 11.57 1.63
N LEU A 41 -0.82 10.44 1.96
CA LEU A 41 -0.26 9.10 1.73
C LEU A 41 -0.04 8.85 0.23
N HIS A 42 -1.03 9.13 -0.62
CA HIS A 42 -0.92 8.93 -2.07
C HIS A 42 0.25 9.74 -2.65
N GLN A 43 0.37 11.02 -2.30
CA GLN A 43 1.47 11.88 -2.73
C GLN A 43 2.82 11.37 -2.24
N SER A 44 2.91 10.98 -0.96
CA SER A 44 4.15 10.46 -0.37
C SER A 44 4.61 9.17 -1.04
N LEU A 45 3.68 8.28 -1.38
CA LEU A 45 3.98 7.04 -2.09
C LEU A 45 4.43 7.28 -3.53
N ILE A 46 3.83 8.26 -4.23
CA ILE A 46 4.29 8.68 -5.57
C ILE A 46 5.72 9.22 -5.49
N ILE A 47 6.02 10.11 -4.54
CA ILE A 47 7.37 10.68 -4.37
C ILE A 47 8.39 9.57 -4.08
N LEU A 48 8.06 8.62 -3.19
CA LEU A 48 8.90 7.47 -2.89
C LEU A 48 9.13 6.61 -4.15
N PHE A 49 8.07 6.35 -4.92
CA PHE A 49 8.15 5.58 -6.15
C PHE A 49 8.98 6.29 -7.23
N ASP A 50 8.93 7.61 -7.31
CA ASP A 50 9.68 8.39 -8.28
C ASP A 50 11.19 8.33 -8.08
N GLN A 51 11.65 8.08 -6.84
CA GLN A 51 13.07 7.84 -6.54
C GLN A 51 13.60 6.53 -7.12
N LEU A 52 12.73 5.60 -7.53
CA LEU A 52 13.14 4.36 -8.15
C LEU A 52 13.58 4.58 -9.61
N ASN A 53 14.59 3.84 -10.06
CA ASN A 53 14.94 3.85 -11.48
C ASN A 53 13.93 3.06 -12.32
N ASP A 54 13.94 3.25 -13.64
CA ASP A 54 12.96 2.64 -14.56
C ASP A 54 12.92 1.11 -14.45
N LYS A 55 14.08 0.48 -14.21
CA LYS A 55 14.16 -0.97 -14.03
C LYS A 55 13.45 -1.41 -12.74
N GLN A 56 13.64 -0.69 -11.63
CA GLN A 56 12.95 -0.94 -10.37
C GLN A 56 11.45 -0.72 -10.48
N LYS A 57 11.03 0.34 -11.18
CA LYS A 57 9.61 0.61 -11.47
C LYS A 57 8.98 -0.52 -12.29
N GLY A 58 9.68 -1.00 -13.33
CA GLY A 58 9.24 -2.15 -14.13
C GLY A 58 9.13 -3.44 -13.30
N ILE A 59 10.12 -3.72 -12.45
CA ILE A 59 10.08 -4.86 -11.52
C ILE A 59 8.92 -4.75 -10.54
N PHE A 60 8.62 -3.56 -10.01
CA PHE A 60 7.47 -3.34 -9.13
C PHE A 60 6.15 -3.74 -9.82
N PHE A 61 5.87 -3.19 -11.01
CA PHE A 61 4.63 -3.48 -11.73
C PHE A 61 4.48 -4.96 -12.07
N GLU A 62 5.54 -5.57 -12.64
CA GLU A 62 5.50 -7.00 -12.99
C GLU A 62 5.37 -7.88 -11.74
N SER A 63 6.05 -7.52 -10.63
CA SER A 63 5.93 -8.25 -9.37
C SER A 63 4.52 -8.19 -8.81
N TYR A 64 3.92 -7.01 -8.85
CA TYR A 64 2.59 -6.76 -8.34
C TYR A 64 1.53 -7.56 -9.13
N ILE A 65 1.60 -7.57 -10.47
CA ILE A 65 0.70 -8.40 -11.32
C ILE A 65 0.76 -9.90 -10.96
N GLN A 66 1.93 -10.41 -10.57
CA GLN A 66 2.08 -11.81 -10.19
C GLN A 66 1.55 -12.10 -8.79
N ILE A 67 1.72 -11.16 -7.86
CA ILE A 67 1.34 -11.29 -6.44
C ILE A 67 -0.16 -11.06 -6.25
N GLU A 68 -0.75 -10.07 -6.92
CA GLU A 68 -2.20 -9.77 -6.88
C GLU A 68 -3.04 -11.03 -7.17
N ARG A 69 -2.55 -11.86 -8.09
CA ARG A 69 -3.25 -13.09 -8.51
C ARG A 69 -3.04 -14.27 -7.57
N LYS A 70 -2.01 -14.25 -6.71
CA LYS A 70 -1.67 -15.34 -5.77
C LYS A 70 -0.42 -15.05 -4.94
N ARG A 71 -0.38 -15.69 -3.76
CA ARG A 71 0.85 -15.92 -3.00
C ARG A 71 1.92 -16.60 -3.86
N ILE A 72 3.14 -16.07 -3.85
CA ILE A 72 4.26 -16.60 -4.66
C ILE A 72 5.57 -16.54 -3.87
N SER A 73 6.43 -17.55 -4.02
CA SER A 73 7.74 -17.50 -3.35
C SER A 73 8.67 -16.48 -4.01
N LEU A 74 9.57 -15.88 -3.22
CA LEU A 74 10.55 -14.91 -3.72
C LEU A 74 11.36 -15.45 -4.90
N ASN A 75 11.85 -16.69 -4.81
CA ASN A 75 12.62 -17.31 -5.90
C ASN A 75 11.76 -17.50 -7.15
N ARG A 76 10.51 -17.97 -7.00
CA ARG A 76 9.63 -18.20 -8.16
C ARG A 76 9.23 -16.88 -8.82
N LEU A 77 9.05 -15.83 -8.03
CA LEU A 77 8.81 -14.49 -8.55
C LEU A 77 10.05 -13.98 -9.31
N ALA A 78 11.23 -14.06 -8.70
CA ALA A 78 12.48 -13.65 -9.32
C ALA A 78 12.73 -14.36 -10.66
N GLU A 79 12.46 -15.67 -10.77
CA GLU A 79 12.51 -16.40 -12.04
C GLU A 79 11.60 -15.76 -13.10
N LYS A 80 10.32 -15.56 -12.78
CA LYS A 80 9.36 -14.98 -13.73
C LYS A 80 9.74 -13.59 -14.18
N ILE A 81 10.15 -12.73 -13.25
CA ILE A 81 10.55 -11.36 -13.54
C ILE A 81 11.84 -11.33 -14.36
N SER A 82 12.80 -12.21 -14.03
CA SER A 82 14.06 -12.33 -14.76
C SER A 82 13.84 -12.68 -16.23
N THR A 83 12.93 -13.63 -16.51
CA THR A 83 12.53 -13.98 -17.88
C THR A 83 11.74 -12.87 -18.57
N LYS A 84 10.82 -12.21 -17.85
CA LYS A 84 9.92 -11.21 -18.43
C LYS A 84 10.63 -9.92 -18.82
N LEU A 85 11.61 -9.50 -18.03
CA LEU A 85 12.34 -8.24 -18.20
C LEU A 85 13.75 -8.43 -18.79
N ASP A 86 14.12 -9.65 -19.17
CA ASP A 86 15.44 -10.02 -19.66
C ASP A 86 16.59 -9.51 -18.76
N ILE A 87 16.51 -9.87 -17.47
CA ILE A 87 17.51 -9.53 -16.46
C ILE A 87 17.99 -10.78 -15.75
N SER A 88 19.15 -10.71 -15.08
CA SER A 88 19.63 -11.85 -14.31
C SER A 88 18.70 -12.17 -13.12
N PHE A 89 18.61 -13.45 -12.77
CA PHE A 89 17.85 -13.92 -11.61
C PHE A 89 18.28 -13.21 -10.30
N SER A 90 19.59 -13.03 -10.10
CA SER A 90 20.13 -12.36 -8.91
C SER A 90 19.74 -10.88 -8.87
N THR A 91 19.78 -10.18 -10.01
CA THR A 91 19.30 -8.79 -10.13
C THR A 91 17.80 -8.69 -9.84
N ALA A 92 16.98 -9.59 -10.40
CA ALA A 92 15.55 -9.62 -10.13
C ALA A 92 15.27 -9.83 -8.63
N LYS A 93 15.90 -10.85 -8.03
CA LYS A 93 15.73 -11.19 -6.62
C LYS A 93 16.18 -10.06 -5.69
N TRP A 94 17.31 -9.42 -5.98
CA TRP A 94 17.81 -8.29 -5.19
C TRP A 94 16.83 -7.10 -5.23
N ASN A 95 16.32 -6.73 -6.40
CA ASN A 95 15.37 -5.63 -6.52
C ASN A 95 14.02 -5.94 -5.86
N ILE A 96 13.50 -7.17 -6.00
CA ILE A 96 12.27 -7.58 -5.29
C ILE A 96 12.47 -7.49 -3.77
N THR A 97 13.64 -7.89 -3.27
CA THR A 97 13.99 -7.78 -1.85
C THR A 97 14.01 -6.31 -1.40
N LYS A 98 14.58 -5.40 -2.20
CA LYS A 98 14.56 -3.96 -1.91
C LYS A 98 13.16 -3.38 -1.89
N LEU A 99 12.29 -3.77 -2.83
CA LEU A 99 10.88 -3.33 -2.85
C LEU A 99 10.10 -3.85 -1.64
N ARG A 100 10.42 -5.07 -1.16
CA ARG A 100 9.90 -5.59 0.12
C ARG A 100 10.40 -4.73 1.30
N ASP A 101 11.68 -4.39 1.33
CA ASP A 101 12.25 -3.57 2.41
C ASP A 101 11.66 -2.14 2.44
N LEU A 102 11.17 -1.64 1.29
CA LEU A 102 10.38 -0.41 1.18
C LEU A 102 8.91 -0.57 1.60
N GLY A 103 8.49 -1.78 1.98
CA GLY A 103 7.15 -2.07 2.45
C GLY A 103 6.11 -2.29 1.36
N PHE A 104 6.49 -2.44 0.08
CA PHE A 104 5.52 -2.74 -0.99
C PHE A 104 5.06 -4.21 -1.01
N PHE A 105 5.90 -5.09 -0.48
CA PHE A 105 5.61 -6.51 -0.35
C PHE A 105 5.90 -6.97 1.08
N GLU A 106 5.16 -7.95 1.56
CA GLU A 106 5.38 -8.58 2.85
C GLU A 106 5.65 -10.06 2.68
N THR A 107 6.42 -10.62 3.61
CA THR A 107 6.71 -12.06 3.64
C THR A 107 5.90 -12.76 4.69
N ILE A 108 5.14 -13.78 4.28
CA ILE A 108 4.47 -14.67 5.22
C ILE A 108 5.32 -15.94 5.37
N GLY A 109 5.84 -16.16 6.57
CA GLY A 109 6.46 -17.42 6.96
C GLY A 109 5.40 -18.37 7.51
N MET A 110 5.26 -19.57 6.95
CA MET A 110 4.61 -20.67 7.67
C MET A 110 5.63 -21.29 8.61
N ARG A 111 5.25 -21.51 9.88
CA ARG A 111 6.11 -22.19 10.87
C ARG A 111 6.57 -23.54 10.27
N GLY A 112 7.88 -23.73 10.12
CA GLY A 112 8.49 -24.94 9.52
C GLY A 112 8.71 -24.90 8.01
N ASN A 113 8.35 -23.82 7.30
CA ASN A 113 8.58 -23.68 5.86
C ASN A 113 9.68 -22.65 5.58
N THR A 114 10.78 -23.09 4.96
CA THR A 114 11.91 -22.21 4.57
C THR A 114 11.60 -21.36 3.33
N LYS A 115 10.46 -21.57 2.67
CA LYS A 115 10.06 -20.80 1.50
C LYS A 115 9.44 -19.46 1.91
N THR A 116 10.21 -18.39 1.71
CA THR A 116 9.73 -17.00 1.81
C THR A 116 8.66 -16.75 0.76
N THR A 117 7.39 -16.69 1.19
CA THR A 117 6.23 -16.38 0.36
C THR A 117 5.95 -14.88 0.43
N LEU A 118 5.74 -14.23 -0.72
CA LEU A 118 5.42 -12.82 -0.82
C LEU A 118 3.91 -12.61 -1.02
N ILE A 119 3.39 -11.56 -0.37
CA ILE A 119 2.09 -10.94 -0.61
C ILE A 119 2.28 -9.43 -0.83
N SER A 120 1.26 -8.78 -1.40
CA SER A 120 1.24 -7.33 -1.47
C SER A 120 0.83 -6.76 -0.11
N THR A 121 1.28 -5.55 0.19
CA THR A 121 0.87 -4.81 1.37
C THR A 121 -0.18 -3.77 0.99
N ILE A 122 -0.91 -3.26 1.98
CA ILE A 122 -1.82 -2.11 1.78
C ILE A 122 -1.07 -0.95 1.11
N ILE A 123 0.19 -0.70 1.49
CA ILE A 123 1.03 0.34 0.89
C ILE A 123 1.28 0.08 -0.61
N GLY A 124 1.67 -1.15 -0.95
CA GLY A 124 1.85 -1.58 -2.34
C GLY A 124 0.56 -1.48 -3.15
N ASP A 125 -0.57 -1.89 -2.55
CA ASP A 125 -1.89 -1.85 -3.17
C ASP A 125 -2.37 -0.43 -3.45
N THR A 126 -2.24 0.46 -2.46
CA THR A 126 -2.55 1.88 -2.61
C THR A 126 -1.71 2.50 -3.73
N LEU A 127 -0.40 2.27 -3.75
CA LEU A 127 0.47 2.83 -4.79
C LEU A 127 0.11 2.29 -6.19
N TYR A 128 -0.07 0.98 -6.35
CA TYR A 128 -0.40 0.37 -7.64
C TYR A 128 -1.75 0.91 -8.18
N SER A 129 -2.76 1.01 -7.32
CA SER A 129 -4.07 1.60 -7.67
C SER A 129 -3.93 3.07 -8.07
N THR A 130 -3.18 3.86 -7.30
CA THR A 130 -2.93 5.29 -7.57
C THR A 130 -2.30 5.50 -8.94
N LEU A 131 -1.26 4.75 -9.26
CA LEU A 131 -0.56 4.82 -10.55
C LEU A 131 -1.48 4.38 -11.71
N GLY A 132 -2.33 3.39 -11.49
CA GLY A 132 -3.35 2.96 -12.45
C GLY A 132 -4.39 4.05 -12.74
N GLN A 133 -4.83 4.77 -11.72
CA GLN A 133 -5.77 5.90 -11.89
C GLN A 133 -5.14 7.08 -12.64
N ILE A 134 -3.88 7.43 -12.34
CA ILE A 134 -3.15 8.48 -13.07
C ILE A 134 -3.04 8.11 -14.55
N LYS A 135 -2.71 6.85 -14.86
CA LYS A 135 -2.63 6.36 -16.23
C LYS A 135 -3.96 6.47 -16.99
N ASN A 136 -5.09 6.29 -16.30
CA ASN A 136 -6.42 6.39 -16.90
C ASN A 136 -6.93 7.84 -17.02
N LYS A 137 -6.53 8.75 -16.12
CA LYS A 137 -6.86 10.18 -16.22
C LYS A 137 -6.14 10.90 -17.36
N ASN A 138 -5.00 10.36 -17.81
CA ASN A 138 -4.19 10.90 -18.91
C ASN A 138 -4.47 10.23 -20.27
N ARG A 139 -5.61 9.54 -20.41
CA ARG A 139 -6.13 8.96 -21.66
C ARG A 139 -7.36 9.71 -22.11
#